data_AF-A0A955SEK6-F1
#
_entry.id   AF-A0A955SEK6-F1
#
_cell.length_a   1.000
_cell.length_b   1.000
_cell.length_c   1.000
_cell.angle_alpha   90.00
_cell.angle_beta   90.00
_cell.angle_gamma   90.00
#
_symmetry.space_group_name_H-M   'P 1'
#
loop_
_entity.id
_entity.type
_entity.pdbx_description
1 polymer ?
#
loop_
_entity_poly.entity_id
_entity_poly.type
_entity_poly.pdbx_seq_one_letter_code
_entity_poly.pdbx_strand_id
1 'polypeptide(L)'
;MRRFLFLFLGLFLFLSIKSKEHGMVFFALLLGLGRSGNEFAVERLKRDLISVVVGGVAGVLLIALADTIALGNPLYSLWPGNVESVLDYNVGSFQERSPDSWLGILTTQTLAIPFILYLMAPFVGSMEGWKRRIVWSVPILFVLFLTATLVFIRYRVSDRQVIAMLPLLCVGGSLFFQSFLRNPESNRWFVLSALPAFLIVLFRIPERVAATGGWTPFPLESAVIYPGGALLLVTLAALLRDRANKGEVLLIGIVFWMALLPGVRANLSNLYHDTAGEKSRERFLPFEEFRNQISLQGEPRCLVSPHIHDELGMLGRSSESCSMMFDLYFKTDTNPDQFTYELPSDQTPMSCDFDGVFLTEEDLARIDLSDCNYTIFKAKERGLIFLKNPSP
;
A
#
# COMPACT_ATOMS: atom_id res chain seq x y z
N MET A 1 -11.09 -8.85 36.12
CA MET A 1 -11.20 -8.84 34.64
C MET A 1 -10.79 -7.51 34.00
N ARG A 2 -11.38 -6.35 34.36
CA ARG A 2 -11.06 -5.05 33.74
C ARG A 2 -9.58 -4.62 33.81
N ARG A 3 -8.91 -4.81 34.95
CA ARG A 3 -7.46 -4.49 35.10
C ARG A 3 -6.57 -5.30 34.13
N PHE A 4 -6.90 -6.58 33.92
CA PHE A 4 -6.17 -7.43 32.97
C PHE A 4 -6.34 -6.93 31.53
N LEU A 5 -7.53 -6.49 31.14
CA LEU A 5 -7.75 -5.91 29.80
C LEU A 5 -6.86 -4.68 29.55
N PHE A 6 -6.70 -3.80 30.53
CA PHE A 6 -5.82 -2.63 30.38
C PHE A 6 -4.34 -2.98 30.42
N LEU A 7 -3.96 -4.01 31.19
CA LEU A 7 -2.60 -4.54 31.17
C LEU A 7 -2.28 -5.12 29.78
N PHE A 8 -3.18 -5.94 29.21
CA PHE A 8 -3.02 -6.43 27.84
C PHE A 8 -3.02 -5.30 26.81
N LEU A 9 -3.89 -4.29 26.97
CA LEU A 9 -3.90 -3.11 26.09
C LEU A 9 -2.53 -2.40 26.12
N GLY A 10 -1.95 -2.20 27.30
CA GLY A 10 -0.62 -1.61 27.45
C GLY A 10 0.49 -2.43 26.82
N LEU A 11 0.45 -3.75 27.02
CA LEU A 11 1.39 -4.69 26.44
C LEU A 11 1.31 -4.67 24.90
N PHE A 12 0.11 -4.75 24.34
CA PHE A 12 -0.09 -4.65 22.90
C PHE A 12 0.27 -3.28 22.35
N LEU A 13 -0.02 -2.20 23.09
CA LEU A 13 0.35 -0.84 22.70
C LEU A 13 1.88 -0.70 22.61
N PHE A 14 2.63 -1.26 23.56
CA PHE A 14 4.09 -1.27 23.49
C PHE A 14 4.61 -2.11 22.30
N LEU A 15 4.12 -3.34 22.15
CA LEU A 15 4.53 -4.22 21.04
C LEU A 15 4.19 -3.62 19.67
N SER A 16 3.12 -2.84 19.59
CA SER A 16 2.66 -2.19 18.37
C SER A 16 3.38 -0.87 18.03
N ILE A 17 4.13 -0.27 18.96
CA ILE A 17 4.95 0.93 18.67
C ILE A 17 5.97 0.62 17.56
N LYS A 18 6.54 -0.60 17.54
CA LYS A 18 7.44 -1.01 16.46
C LYS A 18 6.76 -1.10 15.09
N SER A 19 5.45 -1.38 15.06
CA SER A 19 4.68 -1.36 13.81
C SER A 19 4.19 0.04 13.44
N LYS A 20 4.08 1.02 14.35
CA LYS A 20 3.42 2.33 14.14
C LYS A 20 1.92 2.22 13.80
N GLU A 21 1.53 1.37 12.85
CA GLU A 21 0.18 1.24 12.32
C GLU A 21 -0.80 0.65 13.34
N HIS A 22 -0.39 -0.42 14.02
CA HIS A 22 -1.17 -1.01 15.11
C HIS A 22 -1.25 -0.06 16.32
N GLY A 23 -0.16 0.67 16.60
CA GLY A 23 -0.03 1.51 17.78
C GLY A 23 -1.06 2.63 17.79
N MET A 24 -1.28 3.30 16.66
CA MET A 24 -2.26 4.39 16.56
C MET A 24 -3.68 3.92 16.82
N VAL A 25 -4.02 2.70 16.38
CA VAL A 25 -5.34 2.14 16.66
C VAL A 25 -5.53 1.85 18.15
N PHE A 26 -4.49 1.34 18.83
CA PHE A 26 -4.55 1.17 20.29
C PHE A 26 -4.57 2.50 21.03
N PHE A 27 -3.90 3.55 20.52
CA PHE A 27 -3.99 4.91 21.06
C PHE A 27 -5.41 5.48 21.01
N ALA A 28 -6.17 5.21 19.94
CA ALA A 28 -7.58 5.59 19.84
C ALA A 28 -8.43 5.00 21.00
N LEU A 29 -8.12 3.77 21.42
CA LEU A 29 -8.82 3.12 22.52
C LEU A 29 -8.49 3.76 23.88
N LEU A 30 -7.33 4.43 24.02
CA LEU A 30 -6.96 5.14 25.25
C LEU A 30 -7.87 6.34 25.53
N LEU A 31 -8.36 7.01 24.48
CA LEU A 31 -9.30 8.14 24.60
C LEU A 31 -10.61 7.73 25.30
N GLY A 32 -10.93 6.44 25.27
CA GLY A 32 -12.11 5.86 25.90
C GLY A 32 -11.98 5.57 27.40
N LEU A 33 -10.76 5.51 27.95
CA LEU A 33 -10.50 5.01 29.31
C LEU A 33 -11.09 5.89 30.41
N GLY A 34 -11.13 7.20 30.19
CA GLY A 34 -11.61 8.16 31.18
C GLY A 34 -13.13 8.26 31.31
N ARG A 35 -13.91 7.63 30.43
CA ARG A 35 -15.37 7.81 30.41
C ARG A 35 -16.14 6.80 31.24
N SER A 36 -17.19 7.29 31.89
CA SER A 36 -18.20 6.48 32.59
C SER A 36 -19.58 6.94 32.15
N GLY A 37 -20.14 6.34 31.10
CA GLY A 37 -21.36 6.87 30.50
C GLY A 37 -21.06 8.16 29.72
N ASN A 38 -21.75 9.26 30.02
CA ASN A 38 -21.53 10.56 29.38
C ASN A 38 -20.48 11.43 30.08
N GLU A 39 -20.13 11.12 31.31
CA GLU A 39 -19.18 11.91 32.10
C GLU A 39 -17.75 11.42 31.94
N PHE A 40 -16.81 12.37 31.99
CA PHE A 40 -15.38 12.10 31.97
C PHE A 40 -14.83 12.18 33.39
N ALA A 41 -14.34 11.05 33.92
CA ALA A 41 -13.81 10.94 35.26
C ALA A 41 -12.28 10.86 35.21
N VAL A 42 -11.60 11.97 35.48
CA VAL A 42 -10.12 12.09 35.44
C VAL A 42 -9.45 11.07 36.36
N GLU A 43 -9.99 10.85 37.56
CA GLU A 43 -9.44 9.87 38.51
C GLU A 43 -9.56 8.42 38.03
N ARG A 44 -10.57 8.13 37.20
CA ARG A 44 -10.68 6.83 36.54
C ARG A 44 -9.65 6.71 35.41
N LEU A 45 -9.49 7.76 34.60
CA LEU A 45 -8.47 7.78 33.55
C LEU A 45 -7.08 7.50 34.13
N LYS A 46 -6.68 8.21 35.19
CA LYS A 46 -5.37 8.00 35.85
C LYS A 46 -5.18 6.55 36.27
N ARG A 47 -6.18 5.98 36.95
CA ARG A 47 -6.15 4.60 37.44
C ARG A 47 -6.02 3.56 36.31
N ASP A 48 -6.79 3.74 35.25
CA ASP A 48 -6.80 2.83 34.11
C ASP A 48 -5.51 2.99 33.28
N LEU A 49 -5.02 4.22 33.14
CA LEU A 49 -3.75 4.54 32.49
C LEU A 49 -2.55 3.91 33.22
N ILE A 50 -2.55 3.88 34.56
CA ILE A 50 -1.52 3.14 35.31
C ILE A 50 -1.49 1.66 34.91
N SER A 51 -2.66 1.04 34.72
CA SER A 51 -2.73 -0.37 34.29
C SER A 51 -2.17 -0.55 32.87
N VAL A 52 -2.42 0.40 31.98
CA VAL A 52 -1.82 0.45 30.63
C VAL A 52 -0.30 0.63 30.71
N VAL A 53 0.20 1.53 31.55
CA VAL A 53 1.65 1.75 31.71
C VAL A 53 2.32 0.48 32.24
N VAL A 54 1.75 -0.18 33.25
CA VAL A 54 2.25 -1.46 33.76
C VAL A 54 2.28 -2.53 32.66
N GLY A 55 1.24 -2.58 31.83
CA GLY A 55 1.21 -3.43 30.64
C GLY A 55 2.35 -3.13 29.66
N GLY A 56 2.60 -1.84 29.39
CA GLY A 56 3.70 -1.41 28.52
C GLY A 56 5.06 -1.82 29.07
N VAL A 57 5.30 -1.66 30.38
CA VAL A 57 6.52 -2.15 31.06
C VAL A 57 6.65 -3.66 30.92
N ALA A 58 5.56 -4.43 31.07
CA ALA A 58 5.60 -5.87 30.83
C ALA A 58 5.97 -6.21 29.37
N GLY A 59 5.50 -5.41 28.40
CA GLY A 59 5.92 -5.52 27.00
C GLY A 59 7.41 -5.26 26.81
N VAL A 60 7.97 -4.24 27.46
CA VAL A 60 9.42 -3.94 27.45
C VAL A 60 10.21 -5.15 27.96
N LEU A 61 9.80 -5.71 29.10
CA LEU A 61 10.46 -6.87 29.70
C LEU A 61 10.37 -8.12 28.81
N LEU A 62 9.25 -8.32 28.11
CA LEU A 62 9.10 -9.42 27.16
C LEU A 62 10.03 -9.28 25.95
N ILE A 63 10.16 -8.07 25.38
CA ILE A 63 11.13 -7.83 24.31
C ILE A 63 12.55 -8.02 24.81
N ALA A 64 12.87 -7.51 26.00
CA ALA A 64 14.20 -7.68 26.57
C ALA A 64 14.55 -9.15 26.78
N LEU A 65 13.58 -9.96 27.24
CA LEU A 65 13.74 -11.41 27.35
C LEU A 65 13.95 -12.05 25.98
N ALA A 66 13.14 -11.67 24.98
CA ALA A 66 13.27 -12.20 23.61
C ALA A 66 14.63 -11.85 22.99
N ASP A 67 15.09 -10.61 23.14
CA ASP A 67 16.42 -10.18 22.65
C ASP A 67 17.55 -10.91 23.41
N THR A 68 17.39 -11.18 24.70
CA THR A 68 18.37 -11.96 25.47
C THR A 68 18.49 -13.38 24.92
N ILE A 69 17.36 -14.03 24.65
CA ILE A 69 17.31 -15.41 24.16
C ILE A 69 17.84 -15.49 22.72
N ALA A 70 17.44 -14.55 21.86
CA ALA A 70 17.75 -14.60 20.43
C ALA A 70 19.13 -14.04 20.09
N LEU A 71 19.55 -12.96 20.76
CA LEU A 71 20.70 -12.14 20.38
C LEU A 71 21.75 -12.01 21.49
N GLY A 72 21.51 -12.57 22.67
CA GLY A 72 22.41 -12.47 23.82
C GLY A 72 22.50 -11.08 24.44
N ASN A 73 21.65 -10.13 24.01
CA ASN A 73 21.68 -8.74 24.49
C ASN A 73 20.26 -8.25 24.83
N PRO A 74 19.90 -8.07 26.12
CA PRO A 74 18.54 -7.72 26.55
C PRO A 74 18.03 -6.37 26.07
N LEU A 75 18.89 -5.47 25.59
CA LEU A 75 18.51 -4.12 25.19
C LEU A 75 18.72 -3.87 23.69
N TYR A 76 18.99 -4.93 22.91
CA TYR A 76 19.27 -4.80 21.49
C TYR A 76 18.17 -4.06 20.74
N SER A 77 16.90 -4.45 20.90
CA SER A 77 15.77 -3.81 20.24
C SER A 77 15.47 -2.40 20.75
N LEU A 78 16.00 -2.02 21.90
CA LEU A 78 15.76 -0.75 22.58
C LEU A 78 16.91 0.25 22.38
N TRP A 79 18.01 -0.18 21.77
CA TRP A 79 19.16 0.68 21.51
C TRP A 79 18.77 1.82 20.57
N PRO A 80 19.14 3.08 20.89
CA PRO A 80 18.78 4.24 20.09
C PRO A 80 19.11 4.08 18.60
N GLY A 81 20.29 3.55 18.25
CA GLY A 81 20.69 3.34 16.85
C GLY A 81 19.84 2.30 16.11
N ASN A 82 19.33 1.27 16.80
CA ASN A 82 18.42 0.30 16.21
C ASN A 82 17.00 0.87 16.07
N VAL A 83 16.57 1.70 17.02
CA VAL A 83 15.30 2.44 16.92
C VAL A 83 15.37 3.43 15.76
N GLU A 84 16.47 4.17 15.62
CA GLU A 84 16.72 5.10 14.52
C GLU A 84 16.77 4.36 13.18
N SER A 85 17.48 3.23 13.08
CA SER A 85 17.50 2.40 11.86
C SER A 85 16.12 1.86 11.49
N VAL A 86 15.29 1.47 12.47
CA VAL A 86 13.90 1.06 12.23
C VAL A 86 13.04 2.26 11.84
N LEU A 87 13.27 3.43 12.43
CA LEU A 87 12.60 4.65 12.04
C LEU A 87 12.96 5.04 10.62
N ASP A 88 14.24 5.07 10.25
CA ASP A 88 14.77 5.39 8.93
C ASP A 88 14.37 4.35 7.88
N TYR A 89 14.36 3.06 8.20
CA TYR A 89 13.81 2.06 7.29
C TYR A 89 12.32 2.31 6.99
N ASN A 90 11.60 2.87 7.96
CA ASN A 90 10.18 3.20 7.81
C ASN A 90 9.92 4.68 7.46
N VAL A 91 10.94 5.53 7.36
CA VAL A 91 10.83 7.01 7.16
C VAL A 91 11.68 7.54 6.02
N GLY A 92 12.75 6.84 5.70
CA GLY A 92 13.70 7.17 4.66
C GLY A 92 13.10 7.11 3.27
N SER A 93 13.82 7.73 2.34
CA SER A 93 13.48 7.98 0.94
C SER A 93 13.39 6.74 0.05
N PHE A 94 13.30 5.52 0.62
CA PHE A 94 13.41 4.29 -0.15
C PHE A 94 12.29 4.17 -1.19
N GLN A 95 12.75 4.12 -2.43
CA GLN A 95 12.01 4.16 -3.68
C GLN A 95 11.16 2.89 -3.84
N GLU A 96 9.85 3.08 -3.99
CA GLU A 96 9.03 2.52 -5.07
C GLU A 96 7.61 3.05 -4.92
N ARG A 97 7.27 4.02 -5.75
CA ARG A 97 5.91 4.56 -5.84
C ARG A 97 5.05 3.55 -6.60
N SER A 98 4.47 2.57 -5.93
CA SER A 98 3.28 1.92 -6.51
C SER A 98 2.11 2.90 -6.39
N PRO A 99 1.31 3.09 -7.46
CA PRO A 99 0.19 4.02 -7.48
C PRO A 99 -1.01 3.58 -6.61
N ASP A 100 -0.84 2.57 -5.75
CA ASP A 100 -1.93 1.96 -5.01
C ASP A 100 -2.32 2.83 -3.83
N SER A 101 -3.50 3.44 -3.92
CA SER A 101 -4.11 4.06 -2.75
C SER A 101 -4.40 3.00 -1.69
N TRP A 102 -4.29 3.38 -0.42
CA TRP A 102 -4.70 2.53 0.71
C TRP A 102 -6.14 2.04 0.60
N LEU A 103 -6.95 2.87 -0.06
CA LEU A 103 -8.33 2.62 -0.36
C LEU A 103 -8.45 1.45 -1.35
N GLY A 104 -7.60 1.41 -2.38
CA GLY A 104 -7.50 0.27 -3.28
C GLY A 104 -7.15 -1.03 -2.56
N ILE A 105 -6.22 -0.98 -1.59
CA ILE A 105 -5.84 -2.16 -0.79
C ILE A 105 -6.99 -2.66 0.07
N LEU A 106 -7.68 -1.76 0.81
CA LEU A 106 -8.84 -2.13 1.63
C LEU A 106 -10.04 -2.61 0.84
N THR A 107 -10.11 -2.21 -0.43
CA THR A 107 -11.20 -2.54 -1.31
C THR A 107 -10.86 -3.67 -2.29
N THR A 108 -9.67 -4.27 -2.18
CA THR A 108 -9.41 -5.55 -2.83
C THR A 108 -10.48 -6.58 -2.45
N GLN A 109 -10.78 -7.50 -3.37
CA GLN A 109 -11.93 -8.41 -3.29
C GLN A 109 -12.02 -9.18 -1.96
N THR A 110 -10.90 -9.43 -1.30
CA THR A 110 -10.84 -10.18 -0.03
C THR A 110 -11.14 -9.33 1.21
N LEU A 111 -10.85 -8.03 1.19
CA LEU A 111 -10.94 -7.14 2.34
C LEU A 111 -12.12 -6.16 2.28
N ALA A 112 -12.68 -5.95 1.08
CA ALA A 112 -13.83 -5.09 0.87
C ALA A 112 -15.01 -5.48 1.79
N ILE A 113 -15.38 -6.77 1.82
CA ILE A 113 -16.52 -7.25 2.60
C ILE A 113 -16.30 -7.02 4.11
N PRO A 114 -15.20 -7.48 4.74
CA PRO A 114 -14.89 -7.15 6.13
C PRO A 114 -14.90 -5.64 6.42
N PHE A 115 -14.35 -4.83 5.52
CA PHE A 115 -14.29 -3.38 5.66
C PHE A 115 -15.69 -2.75 5.66
N ILE A 116 -16.56 -3.16 4.73
CA ILE A 116 -17.93 -2.67 4.64
C ILE A 116 -18.75 -3.11 5.86
N LEU A 117 -18.67 -4.39 6.24
CA LEU A 117 -19.36 -4.89 7.43
C LEU A 117 -18.89 -4.17 8.70
N TYR A 118 -17.60 -3.87 8.79
CA TYR A 118 -17.02 -3.07 9.85
C TYR A 118 -17.59 -1.64 9.89
N LEU A 119 -17.67 -0.97 8.73
CA LEU A 119 -18.29 0.37 8.62
C LEU A 119 -19.78 0.35 8.99
N MET A 120 -20.49 -0.75 8.73
CA MET A 120 -21.91 -0.92 9.05
C MET A 120 -22.16 -1.33 10.50
N ALA A 121 -21.17 -1.90 11.20
CA ALA A 121 -21.31 -2.38 12.58
C ALA A 121 -21.88 -1.35 13.58
N PRO A 122 -21.46 -0.07 13.58
CA PRO A 122 -22.00 0.94 14.49
C PRO A 122 -23.47 1.29 14.22
N PHE A 123 -23.97 1.01 13.01
CA PHE A 123 -25.32 1.31 12.57
C PHE A 123 -26.33 0.22 12.94
N VAL A 124 -25.88 -1.04 13.01
CA VAL A 124 -26.74 -2.19 13.31
C VAL A 124 -26.72 -2.53 14.80
N GLY A 125 -25.70 -2.10 15.55
CA GLY A 125 -25.56 -2.38 16.97
C GLY A 125 -26.56 -1.69 17.89
N SER A 126 -27.04 -2.45 18.90
CA SER A 126 -27.72 -1.95 20.11
C SER A 126 -26.76 -1.35 21.14
N MET A 127 -25.55 -0.95 20.71
CA MET A 127 -24.57 -0.35 21.60
C MET A 127 -25.04 1.04 22.04
N GLU A 128 -25.25 1.21 23.34
CA GLU A 128 -25.63 2.49 23.92
C GLU A 128 -24.42 3.29 24.43
N GLY A 129 -24.54 4.61 24.33
CA GLY A 129 -23.61 5.58 24.93
C GLY A 129 -22.19 5.52 24.39
N TRP A 130 -21.21 5.50 25.31
CA TRP A 130 -19.80 5.64 25.01
C TRP A 130 -19.19 4.46 24.25
N LYS A 131 -19.72 3.23 24.44
CA LYS A 131 -19.23 2.03 23.74
C LYS A 131 -19.39 2.19 22.24
N ARG A 132 -20.54 2.72 21.82
CA ARG A 132 -20.81 3.08 20.43
C ARG A 132 -19.79 4.11 19.95
N ARG A 133 -19.57 5.20 20.70
CA ARG A 133 -18.60 6.26 20.32
C ARG A 133 -17.17 5.74 20.12
N ILE A 134 -16.69 4.81 20.94
CA ILE A 134 -15.37 4.21 20.75
C ILE A 134 -15.33 3.37 19.46
N VAL A 135 -16.36 2.56 19.23
CA VAL A 135 -16.46 1.76 18.01
C VAL A 135 -16.53 2.67 16.77
N TRP A 136 -17.10 3.89 16.89
CA TRP A 136 -17.06 4.91 15.83
C TRP A 136 -15.71 5.62 15.67
N SER A 137 -14.96 5.85 16.76
CA SER A 137 -13.71 6.59 16.68
C SER A 137 -12.59 5.78 16.05
N VAL A 138 -12.59 4.44 16.21
CA VAL A 138 -11.57 3.58 15.59
C VAL A 138 -11.54 3.66 14.05
N PRO A 139 -12.65 3.50 13.30
CA PRO A 139 -12.65 3.64 11.83
C PRO A 139 -12.20 5.03 11.39
N ILE A 140 -12.69 6.07 12.08
CA ILE A 140 -12.44 7.46 11.71
C ILE A 140 -10.97 7.80 11.93
N LEU A 141 -10.42 7.49 13.12
CA LEU A 141 -9.01 7.73 13.42
C LEU A 141 -8.12 6.92 12.49
N PHE A 142 -8.56 5.72 12.11
CA PHE A 142 -7.83 4.89 11.18
C PHE A 142 -7.80 5.46 9.75
N VAL A 143 -8.96 5.85 9.20
CA VAL A 143 -9.03 6.50 7.89
C VAL A 143 -8.27 7.83 7.90
N LEU A 144 -8.37 8.61 8.97
CA LEU A 144 -7.56 9.81 9.16
C LEU A 144 -6.06 9.50 9.22
N PHE A 145 -5.66 8.41 9.87
CA PHE A 145 -4.27 7.98 9.92
C PHE A 145 -3.75 7.59 8.54
N LEU A 146 -4.49 6.78 7.77
CA LEU A 146 -4.09 6.42 6.41
C LEU A 146 -4.03 7.64 5.49
N THR A 147 -5.02 8.52 5.58
CA THR A 147 -5.02 9.76 4.81
C THR A 147 -3.87 10.67 5.23
N ALA A 148 -3.56 10.80 6.52
CA ALA A 148 -2.42 11.56 7.00
C ALA A 148 -1.09 10.94 6.55
N THR A 149 -0.99 9.60 6.55
CA THR A 149 0.16 8.85 6.08
C THR A 149 0.41 9.07 4.60
N LEU A 150 -0.65 9.05 3.79
CA LEU A 150 -0.62 9.33 2.36
C LEU A 150 -0.26 10.80 2.06
N VAL A 151 -0.88 11.75 2.79
CA VAL A 151 -0.79 13.19 2.51
C VAL A 151 0.49 13.82 3.08
N PHE A 152 0.79 13.58 4.35
CA PHE A 152 1.88 14.27 5.05
C PHE A 152 3.19 13.50 4.97
N ILE A 153 3.13 12.18 5.01
CA ILE A 153 4.33 11.36 5.15
C ILE A 153 4.76 10.70 3.83
N ARG A 154 3.93 10.83 2.77
CA ARG A 154 4.19 10.31 1.42
C ARG A 154 4.59 8.83 1.39
N TYR A 155 4.20 8.05 2.40
CA TYR A 155 4.50 6.61 2.43
C TYR A 155 3.58 5.84 1.50
N ARG A 156 4.11 4.74 0.96
CA ARG A 156 3.29 3.65 0.41
C ARG A 156 2.47 3.07 1.55
N VAL A 157 1.15 3.07 1.42
CA VAL A 157 0.35 2.18 2.25
C VAL A 157 0.59 0.78 1.73
N SER A 158 1.13 -0.07 2.59
CA SER A 158 1.49 -1.44 2.28
C SER A 158 0.51 -2.39 2.92
N ASP A 159 0.39 -3.60 2.37
CA ASP A 159 -0.55 -4.62 2.85
C ASP A 159 -0.40 -4.91 4.35
N ARG A 160 0.82 -4.77 4.90
CA ARG A 160 1.11 -4.89 6.34
C ARG A 160 0.29 -3.94 7.22
N GLN A 161 -0.01 -2.73 6.72
CA GLN A 161 -0.80 -1.73 7.42
C GLN A 161 -2.29 -2.12 7.45
N VAL A 162 -2.72 -2.92 6.48
CA VAL A 162 -4.08 -3.45 6.39
C VAL A 162 -4.23 -4.74 7.20
N ILE A 163 -3.22 -5.62 7.20
CA ILE A 163 -3.18 -6.81 8.06
C ILE A 163 -3.35 -6.42 9.53
N ALA A 164 -2.76 -5.29 9.93
CA ALA A 164 -2.90 -4.73 11.27
C ALA A 164 -4.33 -4.52 11.74
N MET A 165 -5.23 -4.29 10.79
CA MET A 165 -6.63 -4.02 11.06
C MET A 165 -7.54 -5.21 10.93
N LEU A 166 -7.09 -6.29 10.29
CA LEU A 166 -7.92 -7.47 10.06
C LEU A 166 -8.67 -7.91 11.33
N PRO A 167 -8.04 -7.96 12.53
CA PRO A 167 -8.74 -8.31 13.76
C PRO A 167 -9.88 -7.35 14.11
N LEU A 168 -9.71 -6.04 13.87
CA LEU A 168 -10.72 -5.03 14.14
C LEU A 168 -11.86 -5.10 13.13
N LEU A 169 -11.54 -5.33 11.86
CA LEU A 169 -12.53 -5.55 10.80
C LEU A 169 -13.37 -6.79 11.13
N CYS A 170 -12.72 -7.88 11.56
CA CYS A 170 -13.39 -9.10 12.02
C CYS A 170 -14.25 -8.85 13.26
N VAL A 171 -13.75 -8.11 14.26
CA VAL A 171 -14.53 -7.79 15.47
C VAL A 171 -15.74 -6.93 15.12
N GLY A 172 -15.58 -5.85 14.34
CA GLY A 172 -16.71 -5.01 13.94
C GLY A 172 -17.70 -5.77 13.05
N GLY A 173 -17.22 -6.54 12.08
CA GLY A 173 -18.06 -7.44 11.29
C GLY A 173 -18.83 -8.44 12.14
N SER A 174 -18.21 -9.04 13.17
CA SER A 174 -18.89 -9.95 14.08
C SER A 174 -19.96 -9.24 14.92
N LEU A 175 -19.71 -8.00 15.35
CA LEU A 175 -20.67 -7.17 16.08
C LEU A 175 -21.87 -6.81 15.22
N PHE A 176 -21.64 -6.54 13.92
CA PHE A 176 -22.70 -6.37 12.94
C PHE A 176 -23.58 -7.63 12.86
N PHE A 177 -22.97 -8.80 12.67
CA PHE A 177 -23.69 -10.08 12.58
C PHE A 177 -24.47 -10.41 13.86
N GLN A 178 -23.86 -10.27 15.04
CA GLN A 178 -24.54 -10.53 16.30
C GLN A 178 -25.75 -9.61 16.51
N SER A 179 -25.63 -8.35 16.10
CA SER A 179 -26.71 -7.37 16.24
C SER A 179 -27.84 -7.64 15.24
N PHE A 180 -27.49 -8.05 14.02
CA PHE A 180 -28.44 -8.51 13.00
C PHE A 180 -29.24 -9.73 13.47
N LEU A 181 -28.56 -10.73 14.05
CA LEU A 181 -29.21 -11.94 14.58
C LEU A 181 -30.15 -11.65 15.75
N ARG A 182 -29.82 -10.66 16.61
CA ARG A 182 -30.63 -10.32 17.79
C ARG A 182 -31.91 -9.56 17.46
N ASN A 183 -31.88 -8.65 16.48
CA ASN A 183 -33.05 -7.86 16.08
C ASN A 183 -33.25 -7.90 14.57
N PRO A 184 -33.73 -9.04 14.04
CA PRO A 184 -33.87 -9.20 12.62
C PRO A 184 -34.88 -8.21 12.02
N GLU A 185 -36.00 -7.97 12.68
CA GLU A 185 -37.12 -7.20 12.12
C GLU A 185 -36.81 -5.72 11.85
N SER A 186 -35.92 -5.12 12.64
CA SER A 186 -35.50 -3.71 12.47
C SER A 186 -34.49 -3.50 11.33
N ASN A 187 -33.78 -4.53 10.90
CA ASN A 187 -32.66 -4.42 9.94
C ASN A 187 -32.79 -5.35 8.73
N ARG A 188 -33.81 -6.24 8.70
CA ARG A 188 -34.00 -7.28 7.68
C ARG A 188 -34.06 -6.67 6.28
N TRP A 189 -34.87 -5.64 6.06
CA TRP A 189 -35.05 -5.08 4.72
C TRP A 189 -33.82 -4.33 4.19
N PHE A 190 -33.11 -3.60 5.04
CA PHE A 190 -31.89 -2.88 4.65
C PHE A 190 -30.76 -3.86 4.31
N VAL A 191 -30.53 -4.88 5.14
CA VAL A 191 -29.46 -5.86 4.93
C VAL A 191 -29.79 -6.83 3.79
N LEU A 192 -31.05 -7.27 3.66
CA LEU A 192 -31.47 -8.20 2.58
C LEU A 192 -31.60 -7.54 1.21
N SER A 193 -31.78 -6.22 1.11
CA SER A 193 -31.87 -5.53 -0.19
C SER A 193 -30.61 -4.75 -0.55
N ALA A 194 -30.02 -4.00 0.39
CA ALA A 194 -28.88 -3.13 0.09
C ALA A 194 -27.58 -3.92 -0.05
N LEU A 195 -27.34 -4.95 0.77
CA LEU A 195 -26.09 -5.72 0.69
C LEU A 195 -26.02 -6.55 -0.62
N PRO A 196 -27.06 -7.30 -1.05
CA PRO A 196 -27.01 -8.03 -2.31
C PRO A 196 -27.05 -7.11 -3.53
N ALA A 197 -27.85 -6.04 -3.51
CA ALA A 197 -27.84 -5.04 -4.60
C ALA A 197 -26.46 -4.39 -4.72
N PHE A 198 -25.82 -4.09 -3.59
CA PHE A 198 -24.47 -3.57 -3.56
C PHE A 198 -23.45 -4.58 -4.07
N LEU A 199 -23.51 -5.85 -3.67
CA LEU A 199 -22.67 -6.93 -4.21
C LEU A 199 -22.92 -7.12 -5.72
N ILE A 200 -24.15 -6.99 -6.21
CA ILE A 200 -24.44 -7.08 -7.65
C ILE A 200 -23.84 -5.90 -8.41
N VAL A 201 -23.98 -4.66 -7.90
CA VAL A 201 -23.34 -3.44 -8.44
C VAL A 201 -21.82 -3.62 -8.46
N LEU A 202 -21.26 -4.14 -7.36
CA LEU A 202 -19.83 -4.40 -7.18
C LEU A 202 -19.27 -5.38 -8.20
N PHE A 203 -19.98 -6.46 -8.52
CA PHE A 203 -19.45 -7.52 -9.37
C PHE A 203 -19.86 -7.41 -10.85
N ARG A 204 -20.93 -6.66 -11.20
CA ARG A 204 -21.47 -6.66 -12.59
C ARG A 204 -21.32 -5.36 -13.36
N ILE A 205 -21.25 -4.22 -12.67
CA ILE A 205 -21.07 -2.91 -13.32
C ILE A 205 -19.62 -2.69 -13.77
N PRO A 206 -18.58 -3.02 -12.98
CA PRO A 206 -17.21 -2.76 -13.41
C PRO A 206 -16.85 -3.51 -14.68
N GLU A 207 -17.21 -4.80 -14.81
CA GLU A 207 -16.92 -5.58 -16.02
C GLU A 207 -17.49 -4.93 -17.29
N ARG A 208 -18.73 -4.42 -17.23
CA ARG A 208 -19.38 -3.80 -18.39
C ARG A 208 -18.83 -2.41 -18.69
N VAL A 209 -18.60 -1.60 -17.66
CA VAL A 209 -18.07 -0.24 -17.82
C VAL A 209 -16.61 -0.27 -18.27
N ALA A 210 -15.81 -1.18 -17.70
CA ALA A 210 -14.42 -1.41 -18.09
C ALA A 210 -14.32 -1.89 -19.54
N ALA A 211 -15.18 -2.82 -19.96
CA ALA A 211 -15.25 -3.29 -21.35
C ALA A 211 -15.59 -2.18 -22.35
N THR A 212 -16.42 -1.20 -21.98
CA THR A 212 -16.75 -0.06 -22.86
C THR A 212 -15.71 1.05 -22.87
N GLY A 213 -14.95 1.23 -21.79
CA GLY A 213 -13.96 2.29 -21.64
C GLY A 213 -12.54 1.91 -22.02
N GLY A 214 -12.29 0.65 -22.38
CA GLY A 214 -10.93 0.12 -22.58
C GLY A 214 -10.13 0.02 -21.29
N TRP A 215 -10.79 -0.02 -20.14
CA TRP A 215 -10.15 -0.09 -18.84
C TRP A 215 -9.96 -1.54 -18.40
N THR A 216 -8.94 -1.78 -17.59
CA THR A 216 -8.92 -3.01 -16.79
C THR A 216 -9.96 -2.87 -15.65
N PRO A 217 -10.69 -3.94 -15.28
CA PRO A 217 -11.71 -3.87 -14.24
C PRO A 217 -11.14 -3.42 -12.88
N PHE A 218 -9.91 -3.82 -12.58
CA PHE A 218 -9.29 -3.64 -11.26
C PHE A 218 -9.12 -2.16 -10.83
N PRO A 219 -8.55 -1.25 -11.65
CA PRO A 219 -8.50 0.18 -11.31
C PRO A 219 -9.88 0.80 -11.12
N LEU A 220 -10.86 0.49 -11.97
CA LEU A 220 -12.22 1.04 -11.85
C LEU A 220 -12.89 0.60 -10.54
N GLU A 221 -12.77 -0.69 -10.23
CA GLU A 221 -13.30 -1.30 -9.02
C GLU A 221 -12.71 -0.65 -7.76
N SER A 222 -11.38 -0.66 -7.64
CA SER A 222 -10.61 -0.14 -6.50
C SER A 222 -10.67 1.37 -6.35
N ALA A 223 -10.80 2.12 -7.45
CA ALA A 223 -10.80 3.57 -7.44
C ALA A 223 -12.16 4.20 -7.12
N VAL A 224 -13.22 3.64 -7.69
CA VAL A 224 -14.52 4.33 -7.80
C VAL A 224 -15.63 3.50 -7.17
N ILE A 225 -15.75 2.24 -7.56
CA ILE A 225 -16.93 1.43 -7.23
C ILE A 225 -16.92 1.01 -5.77
N TYR A 226 -15.83 0.42 -5.28
CA TYR A 226 -15.77 -0.01 -3.88
C TYR A 226 -15.85 1.18 -2.90
N PRO A 227 -15.13 2.30 -3.08
CA PRO A 227 -15.19 3.41 -2.12
C PRO A 227 -16.50 4.17 -2.18
N GLY A 228 -16.97 4.51 -3.39
CA GLY A 228 -18.25 5.18 -3.57
C GLY A 228 -19.41 4.32 -3.08
N GLY A 229 -19.28 3.01 -3.27
CA GLY A 229 -20.17 2.00 -2.76
C GLY A 229 -20.25 1.89 -1.24
N ALA A 230 -19.10 1.73 -0.58
CA ALA A 230 -19.02 1.71 0.87
C ALA A 230 -19.58 3.01 1.48
N LEU A 231 -19.29 4.15 0.86
CA LEU A 231 -19.80 5.45 1.25
C LEU A 231 -21.31 5.57 1.10
N LEU A 232 -21.86 5.09 -0.03
CA LEU A 232 -23.30 5.05 -0.27
C LEU A 232 -23.99 4.18 0.79
N LEU A 233 -23.44 3.00 1.08
CA LEU A 233 -23.97 2.10 2.11
C LEU A 233 -23.94 2.73 3.50
N VAL A 234 -22.83 3.38 3.88
CA VAL A 234 -22.72 4.09 5.16
C VAL A 234 -23.76 5.21 5.23
N THR A 235 -23.93 5.98 4.15
CA THR A 235 -24.90 7.09 4.06
C THR A 235 -26.35 6.60 4.11
N LEU A 236 -26.67 5.49 3.45
CA LEU A 236 -27.99 4.89 3.51
C LEU A 236 -28.28 4.28 4.90
N ALA A 237 -27.32 3.56 5.48
CA ALA A 237 -27.44 3.00 6.84
C ALA A 237 -27.66 4.10 7.89
N ALA A 238 -27.02 5.23 7.66
CA ALA A 238 -27.14 6.47 8.42
C ALA A 238 -28.55 7.08 8.33
N LEU A 239 -29.08 7.27 7.12
CA LEU A 239 -30.35 7.93 6.86
C LEU A 239 -31.57 7.09 7.30
N LEU A 240 -31.47 5.77 7.18
CA LEU A 240 -32.57 4.85 7.46
C LEU A 240 -32.74 4.52 8.95
N ARG A 241 -31.88 5.04 9.84
CA ARG A 241 -31.96 4.78 11.28
C ARG A 241 -32.76 5.88 12.00
N ASP A 242 -34.00 5.57 12.35
CA ASP A 242 -34.95 6.50 13.00
C ASP A 242 -34.47 7.15 14.30
N ARG A 243 -33.54 6.51 15.03
CA ARG A 243 -33.02 7.01 16.33
C ARG A 243 -31.62 7.63 16.25
N ALA A 244 -31.06 7.82 15.07
CA ALA A 244 -29.75 8.43 14.94
C ALA A 244 -29.85 9.96 14.97
N ASN A 245 -28.93 10.61 15.68
CA ASN A 245 -28.78 12.06 15.58
C ASN A 245 -28.29 12.38 14.17
N LYS A 246 -29.21 12.85 13.31
CA LYS A 246 -28.94 13.14 11.89
C LYS A 246 -27.75 14.09 11.72
N GLY A 247 -27.50 14.99 12.68
CA GLY A 247 -26.36 15.90 12.67
C GLY A 247 -25.01 15.20 12.91
N GLU A 248 -24.93 14.30 13.90
CA GLU A 248 -23.70 13.50 14.15
C GLU A 248 -23.38 12.60 12.96
N VAL A 249 -24.42 12.00 12.39
CA VAL A 249 -24.32 11.13 11.23
C VAL A 249 -23.87 11.88 9.98
N LEU A 250 -24.43 13.06 9.72
CA LEU A 250 -24.02 13.93 8.63
C LEU A 250 -22.56 14.37 8.80
N LEU A 251 -22.17 14.76 10.01
CA LEU A 251 -20.79 15.16 10.32
C LEU A 251 -19.80 14.03 10.06
N ILE A 252 -20.11 12.81 10.50
CA ILE A 252 -19.26 11.65 10.25
C ILE A 252 -19.20 11.34 8.76
N GLY A 253 -20.33 11.41 8.04
CA GLY A 253 -20.37 11.27 6.59
C GLY A 253 -19.48 12.30 5.88
N ILE A 254 -19.50 13.56 6.32
CA ILE A 254 -18.65 14.64 5.78
C ILE A 254 -17.17 14.39 6.08
N VAL A 255 -16.82 14.05 7.33
CA VAL A 255 -15.43 13.72 7.71
C VAL A 255 -14.91 12.54 6.91
N PHE A 256 -15.73 11.52 6.71
CA PHE A 256 -15.40 10.36 5.90
C PHE A 256 -15.23 10.72 4.42
N TRP A 257 -16.12 11.56 3.87
CA TRP A 257 -16.01 12.13 2.52
C TRP A 257 -14.70 12.89 2.33
N MET A 258 -14.38 13.80 3.25
CA MET A 258 -13.15 14.60 3.19
C MET A 258 -11.89 13.73 3.29
N ALA A 259 -11.94 12.65 4.08
CA ALA A 259 -10.81 11.75 4.22
C ALA A 259 -10.64 10.79 3.03
N LEU A 260 -11.72 10.46 2.33
CA LEU A 260 -11.69 9.60 1.13
C LEU A 260 -11.38 10.37 -0.16
N LEU A 261 -11.74 11.65 -0.24
CA LEU A 261 -11.58 12.47 -1.44
C LEU A 261 -10.15 12.44 -2.03
N PRO A 262 -9.07 12.51 -1.23
CA PRO A 262 -7.70 12.43 -1.75
C PRO A 262 -7.41 11.08 -2.40
N GLY A 263 -7.89 9.97 -1.82
CA GLY A 263 -7.72 8.62 -2.38
C GLY A 263 -8.48 8.45 -3.69
N VAL A 264 -9.73 8.89 -3.73
CA VAL A 264 -10.55 8.88 -4.97
C VAL A 264 -9.92 9.75 -6.05
N ARG A 265 -9.45 10.96 -5.72
CA ARG A 265 -8.78 11.86 -6.67
C ARG A 265 -7.46 11.27 -7.18
N ALA A 266 -6.64 10.68 -6.30
CA ALA A 266 -5.40 10.02 -6.69
C ALA A 266 -5.68 8.85 -7.64
N ASN A 267 -6.67 8.01 -7.34
CA ASN A 267 -7.02 6.90 -8.20
C ASN A 267 -7.64 7.34 -9.53
N LEU A 268 -8.50 8.37 -9.54
CA LEU A 268 -9.04 8.95 -10.77
C LEU A 268 -7.92 9.55 -11.62
N SER A 269 -6.97 10.25 -11.00
CA SER A 269 -5.78 10.74 -11.70
C SER A 269 -4.99 9.59 -12.34
N ASN A 270 -4.86 8.45 -11.65
CA ASN A 270 -4.21 7.25 -12.21
C ASN A 270 -5.03 6.55 -13.30
N LEU A 271 -6.35 6.74 -13.33
CA LEU A 271 -7.24 6.25 -14.39
C LEU A 271 -7.15 7.11 -15.66
N TYR A 272 -7.01 8.42 -15.51
CA TYR A 272 -6.95 9.37 -16.64
C TYR A 272 -5.53 9.57 -17.18
N HIS A 273 -4.54 9.49 -16.31
CA HIS A 273 -3.14 9.48 -16.68
C HIS A 273 -2.69 8.04 -16.48
N ASP A 274 -2.52 7.30 -17.58
CA ASP A 274 -2.03 5.93 -17.62
C ASP A 274 -0.56 5.88 -17.15
N THR A 275 -0.28 6.40 -15.97
CA THR A 275 1.09 6.61 -15.47
C THR A 275 1.80 5.30 -15.23
N ALA A 276 1.08 4.20 -15.04
CA ALA A 276 1.66 2.86 -14.97
C ALA A 276 1.96 2.30 -16.36
N GLY A 277 1.04 2.44 -17.33
CA GLY A 277 1.27 2.05 -18.72
C GLY A 277 2.33 2.91 -19.40
N GLU A 278 2.32 4.21 -19.18
CA GLU A 278 3.33 5.18 -19.62
C GLU A 278 4.68 4.88 -19.00
N LYS A 279 4.79 4.69 -17.67
CA LYS A 279 6.08 4.32 -17.05
C LYS A 279 6.57 2.95 -17.49
N SER A 280 5.66 2.00 -17.68
CA SER A 280 6.01 0.69 -18.22
C SER A 280 6.53 0.84 -19.64
N ARG A 281 5.84 1.61 -20.49
CA ARG A 281 6.26 1.88 -21.87
C ARG A 281 7.58 2.64 -21.93
N GLU A 282 7.80 3.62 -21.05
CA GLU A 282 9.07 4.33 -20.91
C GLU A 282 10.21 3.36 -20.61
N ARG A 283 9.96 2.29 -19.82
CA ARG A 283 10.98 1.26 -19.57
C ARG A 283 11.40 0.49 -20.82
N PHE A 284 10.49 0.31 -21.78
CA PHE A 284 10.77 -0.34 -23.07
C PHE A 284 11.24 0.62 -24.16
N LEU A 285 11.30 1.93 -23.87
CA LEU A 285 11.65 2.94 -24.87
C LEU A 285 12.98 2.66 -25.59
N PRO A 286 14.05 2.17 -24.92
CA PRO A 286 15.28 1.80 -25.62
C PRO A 286 15.08 0.73 -26.69
N PHE A 287 14.25 -0.28 -26.43
CA PHE A 287 13.93 -1.32 -27.41
C PHE A 287 13.03 -0.80 -28.54
N GLU A 288 12.14 0.16 -28.24
CA GLU A 288 11.28 0.81 -29.24
C GLU A 288 12.09 1.70 -30.19
N GLU A 289 12.99 2.54 -29.65
CA GLU A 289 13.81 3.48 -30.42
C GLU A 289 14.84 2.75 -31.30
N PHE A 290 15.48 1.71 -30.77
CA PHE A 290 16.54 0.96 -31.46
C PHE A 290 16.07 -0.36 -32.09
N ARG A 291 14.74 -0.52 -32.24
CA ARG A 291 14.12 -1.76 -32.72
C ARG A 291 14.71 -2.27 -34.03
N ASN A 292 15.02 -1.37 -34.95
CA ASN A 292 15.50 -1.72 -36.29
C ASN A 292 17.02 -2.00 -36.32
N GLN A 293 17.73 -1.65 -35.25
CA GLN A 293 19.17 -1.79 -35.11
C GLN A 293 19.51 -3.09 -34.39
N ILE A 294 18.69 -3.51 -33.43
CA ILE A 294 18.86 -4.76 -32.67
C ILE A 294 18.74 -5.97 -33.60
N SER A 295 19.76 -6.83 -33.61
CA SER A 295 19.71 -8.11 -34.32
C SER A 295 19.00 -9.14 -33.47
N LEU A 296 18.00 -9.81 -34.03
CA LEU A 296 17.29 -10.93 -33.40
C LEU A 296 17.71 -12.29 -33.99
N GLN A 297 18.72 -12.31 -34.84
CA GLN A 297 19.24 -13.55 -35.42
C GLN A 297 20.28 -14.13 -34.47
N GLY A 298 20.11 -15.39 -34.07
CA GLY A 298 21.04 -16.08 -33.18
C GLY A 298 20.73 -15.89 -31.69
N GLU A 299 21.77 -15.96 -30.88
CA GLU A 299 21.74 -15.82 -29.41
C GLU A 299 22.29 -14.43 -29.02
N PRO A 300 21.44 -13.39 -28.98
CA PRO A 300 21.90 -12.01 -28.89
C PRO A 300 22.55 -11.72 -27.54
N ARG A 301 23.82 -11.30 -27.55
CA ARG A 301 24.54 -10.88 -26.35
C ARG A 301 24.42 -9.37 -26.19
N CYS A 302 23.76 -8.94 -25.11
CA CYS A 302 23.53 -7.54 -24.81
C CYS A 302 24.32 -7.09 -23.58
N LEU A 303 24.95 -5.92 -23.65
CA LEU A 303 25.41 -5.21 -22.45
C LEU A 303 24.48 -4.03 -22.16
N VAL A 304 24.08 -3.88 -20.89
CA VAL A 304 23.18 -2.82 -20.45
C VAL A 304 23.83 -2.08 -19.29
N SER A 305 24.04 -0.77 -19.45
CA SER A 305 24.53 0.08 -18.37
C SER A 305 23.53 0.14 -17.20
N PRO A 306 23.99 0.00 -15.95
CA PRO A 306 23.14 0.21 -14.78
C PRO A 306 22.53 1.61 -14.68
N HIS A 307 23.26 2.64 -15.14
CA HIS A 307 22.81 4.02 -15.09
C HIS A 307 21.56 4.29 -15.95
N ILE A 308 21.29 3.46 -16.98
CA ILE A 308 20.05 3.56 -17.74
C ILE A 308 18.83 3.36 -16.83
N HIS A 309 18.91 2.41 -15.90
CA HIS A 309 17.83 2.22 -14.95
C HIS A 309 17.84 3.31 -13.87
N ASP A 310 19.01 3.57 -13.28
CA ASP A 310 19.10 4.41 -12.09
C ASP A 310 18.83 5.89 -12.39
N GLU A 311 19.25 6.38 -13.55
CA GLU A 311 19.10 7.78 -13.95
C GLU A 311 17.87 8.01 -14.83
N LEU A 312 17.65 7.13 -15.81
CA LEU A 312 16.58 7.31 -16.81
C LEU A 312 15.32 6.53 -16.50
N GLY A 313 15.36 5.59 -15.54
CA GLY A 313 14.23 4.72 -15.21
C GLY A 313 13.88 3.73 -16.31
N MET A 314 14.81 3.43 -17.24
CA MET A 314 14.59 2.57 -18.40
C MET A 314 15.25 1.19 -18.23
N LEU A 315 14.77 0.18 -18.98
CA LEU A 315 15.25 -1.21 -18.90
C LEU A 315 15.20 -1.81 -17.48
N GLY A 316 15.74 -3.03 -17.35
CA GLY A 316 15.77 -3.79 -16.10
C GLY A 316 16.89 -3.36 -15.15
N ARG A 317 16.84 -3.87 -13.90
CA ARG A 317 17.85 -3.65 -12.84
C ARG A 317 18.91 -4.73 -12.73
N SER A 318 18.82 -5.74 -13.60
CA SER A 318 19.69 -6.91 -13.59
C SER A 318 19.67 -7.55 -14.97
N SER A 319 20.57 -8.51 -15.20
CA SER A 319 20.59 -9.34 -16.39
C SER A 319 19.26 -10.09 -16.58
N GLU A 320 18.70 -10.68 -15.52
CA GLU A 320 17.42 -11.40 -15.57
C GLU A 320 16.26 -10.46 -15.91
N SER A 321 16.22 -9.28 -15.28
CA SER A 321 15.16 -8.30 -15.55
C SER A 321 15.26 -7.76 -16.98
N CYS A 322 16.47 -7.56 -17.51
CA CYS A 322 16.68 -7.08 -18.88
C CYS A 322 16.29 -8.16 -19.90
N SER A 323 16.71 -9.42 -19.69
CA SER A 323 16.33 -10.56 -20.53
C SER A 323 14.82 -10.75 -20.56
N MET A 324 14.14 -10.77 -19.41
CA MET A 324 12.68 -10.88 -19.34
C MET A 324 11.98 -9.74 -20.09
N MET A 325 12.48 -8.51 -19.97
CA MET A 325 11.93 -7.38 -20.71
C MET A 325 12.17 -7.51 -22.22
N PHE A 326 13.37 -7.94 -22.62
CA PHE A 326 13.70 -8.16 -24.03
C PHE A 326 12.78 -9.21 -24.64
N ASP A 327 12.58 -10.33 -23.96
CA ASP A 327 11.68 -11.40 -24.38
C ASP A 327 10.23 -10.95 -24.45
N LEU A 328 9.78 -10.16 -23.48
CA LEU A 328 8.43 -9.61 -23.51
C LEU A 328 8.21 -8.70 -24.72
N TYR A 329 9.21 -7.89 -25.08
CA TYR A 329 9.11 -6.91 -26.17
C TYR A 329 9.27 -7.57 -27.56
N PHE A 330 10.31 -8.38 -27.74
CA PHE A 330 10.65 -9.01 -29.02
C PHE A 330 10.02 -10.38 -29.25
N LYS A 331 9.38 -10.96 -28.21
CA LYS A 331 8.79 -12.31 -28.22
C LYS A 331 9.85 -13.39 -28.51
N THR A 332 10.98 -13.28 -27.83
CA THR A 332 12.10 -14.23 -27.87
C THR A 332 12.14 -15.07 -26.59
N ASP A 333 13.08 -16.01 -26.52
CA ASP A 333 13.35 -16.85 -25.35
C ASP A 333 14.85 -16.77 -25.05
N THR A 334 15.27 -15.63 -24.49
CA THR A 334 16.68 -15.34 -24.18
C THR A 334 17.04 -15.87 -22.79
N ASN A 335 18.31 -16.21 -22.60
CA ASN A 335 18.84 -16.59 -21.30
C ASN A 335 19.43 -15.33 -20.61
N PRO A 336 19.20 -15.14 -19.29
CA PRO A 336 19.89 -14.11 -18.51
C PRO A 336 21.40 -14.01 -18.74
N ASP A 337 22.10 -15.12 -19.01
CA ASP A 337 23.55 -15.14 -19.30
C ASP A 337 23.93 -14.40 -20.59
N GLN A 338 22.96 -14.17 -21.48
CA GLN A 338 23.13 -13.37 -22.69
C GLN A 338 23.10 -11.86 -22.38
N PHE A 339 22.77 -11.45 -21.16
CA PHE A 339 22.74 -10.06 -20.72
C PHE A 339 23.81 -9.81 -19.66
N THR A 340 24.65 -8.81 -19.90
CA THR A 340 25.61 -8.31 -18.91
C THR A 340 25.12 -6.96 -18.38
N TYR A 341 24.91 -6.86 -17.07
CA TYR A 341 24.41 -5.65 -16.39
C TYR A 341 25.52 -5.00 -15.55
N GLU A 342 26.70 -4.84 -16.14
CA GLU A 342 27.84 -4.21 -15.48
C GLU A 342 28.63 -3.43 -16.52
N LEU A 343 29.10 -2.24 -16.15
CA LEU A 343 30.05 -1.50 -16.95
C LEU A 343 31.47 -2.02 -16.67
N PRO A 344 32.33 -2.13 -17.70
CA PRO A 344 33.75 -2.36 -17.49
C PRO A 344 34.32 -1.27 -16.58
N SER A 345 35.30 -1.63 -15.74
CA SER A 345 36.04 -0.62 -14.97
C SER A 345 36.78 0.35 -15.89
N ASP A 346 37.03 1.58 -15.46
CA ASP A 346 37.67 2.66 -16.25
C ASP A 346 39.04 2.29 -16.87
N GLN A 347 39.65 1.17 -16.46
CA GLN A 347 40.96 0.70 -16.93
C GLN A 347 40.89 -0.56 -17.81
N THR A 348 39.70 -1.12 -18.01
CA THR A 348 39.51 -2.35 -18.78
C THR A 348 38.76 -2.04 -20.08
N PRO A 349 39.37 -2.28 -21.25
CA PRO A 349 38.69 -2.11 -22.52
C PRO A 349 37.46 -3.02 -22.58
N MET A 350 36.41 -2.53 -23.23
CA MET A 350 35.16 -3.27 -23.36
C MET A 350 35.35 -4.50 -24.25
N SER A 351 34.78 -5.65 -23.88
CA SER A 351 34.73 -6.80 -24.79
C SER A 351 33.87 -6.48 -26.02
N CYS A 352 34.34 -6.87 -27.21
CA CYS A 352 33.60 -6.69 -28.46
C CYS A 352 32.61 -7.84 -28.73
N ASP A 353 32.38 -8.73 -27.77
CA ASP A 353 31.53 -9.93 -27.93
C ASP A 353 30.03 -9.64 -27.79
N PHE A 354 29.62 -8.38 -27.66
CA PHE A 354 28.21 -7.99 -27.54
C PHE A 354 27.66 -7.55 -28.90
N ASP A 355 26.51 -8.11 -29.28
CA ASP A 355 25.74 -7.72 -30.46
C ASP A 355 25.12 -6.33 -30.32
N GLY A 356 24.71 -5.99 -29.09
CA GLY A 356 24.07 -4.74 -28.74
C GLY A 356 24.54 -4.20 -27.39
N VAL A 357 24.78 -2.91 -27.31
CA VAL A 357 25.16 -2.24 -26.06
C VAL A 357 24.26 -1.05 -25.82
N PHE A 358 23.58 -1.01 -24.68
CA PHE A 358 22.79 0.13 -24.25
C PHE A 358 23.57 0.93 -23.21
N LEU A 359 23.83 2.20 -23.51
CA LEU A 359 24.59 3.12 -22.64
C LEU A 359 23.86 4.46 -22.45
N THR A 360 24.22 5.19 -21.40
CA THR A 360 24.00 6.64 -21.34
C THR A 360 25.10 7.39 -22.10
N GLU A 361 24.89 8.67 -22.41
CA GLU A 361 25.95 9.51 -22.99
C GLU A 361 27.17 9.67 -22.07
N GLU A 362 26.96 9.66 -20.75
CA GLU A 362 28.06 9.73 -19.79
C GLU A 362 28.88 8.44 -19.79
N ASP A 363 28.23 7.27 -19.86
CA ASP A 363 28.92 5.98 -19.90
C ASP A 363 29.74 5.83 -21.17
N LEU A 364 29.20 6.28 -22.32
CA LEU A 364 29.94 6.27 -23.58
C LEU A 364 31.25 7.05 -23.49
N ALA A 365 31.29 8.14 -22.73
CA ALA A 365 32.51 8.94 -22.55
C ALA A 365 33.56 8.28 -21.65
N ARG A 366 33.17 7.29 -20.83
CA ARG A 366 34.04 6.57 -19.89
C ARG A 366 34.59 5.26 -20.44
N ILE A 367 33.87 4.65 -21.39
CA ILE A 367 34.25 3.35 -21.96
C ILE A 367 35.27 3.53 -23.08
N ASP A 368 36.35 2.74 -23.03
CA ASP A 368 37.29 2.61 -24.14
C ASP A 368 36.73 1.63 -25.19
N LEU A 369 36.43 2.17 -26.37
CA LEU A 369 35.94 1.43 -27.54
C LEU A 369 37.02 1.26 -28.63
N SER A 370 38.29 1.57 -28.35
CA SER A 370 39.37 1.59 -29.35
C SER A 370 39.55 0.26 -30.09
N ASP A 371 39.26 -0.86 -29.42
CA ASP A 371 39.39 -2.21 -29.98
C ASP A 371 38.12 -2.74 -30.67
N CYS A 372 36.99 -2.02 -30.58
CA CYS A 372 35.70 -2.49 -31.08
C CYS A 372 35.15 -1.61 -32.21
N ASN A 373 34.70 -2.23 -33.30
CA ASN A 373 34.14 -1.53 -34.45
C ASN A 373 32.62 -1.35 -34.31
N TYR A 374 32.16 -0.68 -33.25
CA TYR A 374 30.74 -0.46 -33.03
C TYR A 374 30.16 0.68 -33.90
N THR A 375 28.96 0.47 -34.45
CA THR A 375 28.16 1.57 -35.01
C THR A 375 27.36 2.23 -33.89
N ILE A 376 27.52 3.54 -33.72
CA ILE A 376 26.86 4.31 -32.65
C ILE A 376 25.53 4.87 -33.15
N PHE A 377 24.45 4.56 -32.44
CA PHE A 377 23.14 5.13 -32.63
C PHE A 377 22.76 5.97 -31.41
N LYS A 378 22.26 7.18 -31.65
CA LYS A 378 21.77 8.08 -30.60
C LYS A 378 20.25 8.18 -30.68
N ALA A 379 19.57 8.01 -29.55
CA ALA A 379 18.16 8.33 -29.46
C ALA A 379 17.97 9.84 -29.62
N LYS A 380 16.84 10.27 -30.21
CA LYS A 380 16.56 11.70 -30.38
C LYS A 380 16.34 12.42 -29.05
N GLU A 381 15.96 11.69 -27.99
CA GLU A 381 15.61 12.24 -26.69
C GLU A 381 16.28 11.43 -25.56
N ARG A 382 16.65 12.12 -24.47
CA ARG A 382 17.09 11.55 -23.17
C ARG A 382 18.49 10.91 -23.10
N GLY A 383 19.43 11.27 -23.98
CA GLY A 383 20.85 10.90 -23.80
C GLY A 383 21.13 9.39 -23.84
N LEU A 384 20.27 8.64 -24.52
CA LEU A 384 20.37 7.19 -24.65
C LEU A 384 21.16 6.83 -25.92
N ILE A 385 22.09 5.89 -25.77
CA ILE A 385 22.99 5.42 -26.81
C ILE A 385 22.82 3.92 -27.01
N PHE A 386 22.81 3.49 -28.27
CA PHE A 386 22.91 2.08 -28.64
C PHE A 386 24.12 1.84 -29.53
N LEU A 387 24.99 0.91 -29.16
CA LEU A 387 26.10 0.45 -29.99
C LEU A 387 25.73 -0.88 -30.62
N LYS A 388 25.91 -0.99 -31.94
CA LYS A 388 25.67 -2.23 -32.69
C LYS A 388 26.96 -2.79 -33.25
N ASN A 389 27.23 -4.07 -33.00
CA ASN A 389 28.34 -4.76 -33.66
C ASN A 389 27.96 -5.05 -35.13
N PRO A 390 28.78 -4.65 -36.12
CA PRO A 390 28.51 -4.94 -37.54
C PRO A 390 28.70 -6.41 -37.92
N SER A 391 29.40 -7.19 -37.09
CA SER A 391 29.62 -8.62 -37.31
C SER A 391 28.61 -9.46 -36.53
N PRO A 392 27.78 -10.29 -37.18
CA PRO A 392 27.05 -11.36 -36.51
C PRO A 392 27.94 -12.55 -36.16
#